data_AF-A0A0F9AX29-F1
#
_entry.id   AF-A0A0F9AX29-F1
#
_cell.length_a   1.000
_cell.length_b   1.000
_cell.length_c   1.000
_cell.angle_alpha   90.00
_cell.angle_beta   90.00
_cell.angle_gamma   90.00
#
_symmetry.space_group_name_H-M   'P 1'
#
loop_
_entity.id
_entity.type
_entity.pdbx_description
1 polymer ?
#
loop_
_entity_poly.entity_id
_entity_poly.type
_entity_poly.pdbx_seq_one_letter_code
_entity_poly.pdbx_strand_id
1 'polypeptide(L)'
;MRITIQTNSITVEREKTDKKYYNNFGQNSWGDGESQFLHNVKKALNALGYDLIKKRMHKDGHLVDDKQQYLRDRKRRFCLYNDHWAINGLNEDFNNGKAILRIETLQ
;
A
#
# COMPACT_ATOMS: atom_id res chain seq x y z
N MET A 1 9.82 10.13 -3.82
CA MET A 1 9.67 8.67 -3.74
C MET A 1 9.92 8.09 -5.11
N ARG A 2 10.75 7.06 -5.19
CA ARG A 2 11.08 6.37 -6.44
C ARG A 2 10.28 5.09 -6.53
N ILE A 3 9.65 4.85 -7.68
CA ILE A 3 8.85 3.66 -7.94
C ILE A 3 9.51 2.82 -9.02
N THR A 4 9.71 1.54 -8.71
CA THR A 4 10.18 0.54 -9.67
C THR A 4 9.14 -0.55 -9.80
N ILE A 5 8.64 -0.74 -11.02
CA ILE A 5 7.62 -1.73 -11.34
C ILE A 5 8.33 -2.98 -11.87
N GLN A 6 8.01 -4.12 -11.29
CA GLN A 6 8.51 -5.45 -11.67
C GLN A 6 7.31 -6.34 -12.04
N THR A 7 7.60 -7.55 -12.53
CA THR A 7 6.55 -8.48 -13.00
C THR A 7 5.51 -8.82 -11.94
N ASN A 8 5.93 -9.04 -10.69
CA ASN A 8 5.08 -9.50 -9.59
C ASN A 8 5.11 -8.58 -8.35
N SER A 9 5.76 -7.43 -8.46
CA SER A 9 5.87 -6.48 -7.35
C SER A 9 6.10 -5.05 -7.82
N ILE A 10 5.77 -4.11 -6.95
CA ILE A 10 6.18 -2.72 -7.05
C ILE A 10 7.04 -2.41 -5.84
N THR A 11 8.25 -1.93 -6.09
CA THR A 11 9.13 -1.41 -5.05
C THR A 11 8.99 0.10 -4.98
N VAL A 12 8.78 0.62 -3.78
CA VAL A 12 8.72 2.06 -3.50
C VAL A 12 9.86 2.41 -2.55
N GLU A 13 10.85 3.12 -3.06
CA GLU A 13 12.02 3.53 -2.28
C GLU A 13 11.89 4.97 -1.81
N ARG A 14 12.33 5.18 -0.57
CA ARG A 14 12.29 6.48 0.10
C ARG A 14 13.54 7.29 -0.22
N GLU A 15 13.34 8.49 -0.72
CA GLU A 15 14.39 9.49 -0.92
C GLU A 15 14.55 10.36 0.34
N LYS A 16 15.69 11.05 0.50
CA LYS A 16 15.96 11.83 1.72
C LYS A 16 14.92 12.93 1.98
N THR A 17 14.35 13.50 0.93
CA THR A 17 13.34 14.55 0.96
C THR A 17 11.91 14.03 1.18
N ASP A 18 11.70 12.71 1.09
CA ASP A 18 10.38 12.13 1.29
C ASP A 18 9.98 12.16 2.76
N LYS A 19 8.74 12.61 2.99
CA LYS A 19 8.12 12.53 4.31
C LYS A 19 7.96 11.08 4.76
N LYS A 20 8.04 10.87 6.06
CA LYS A 20 7.70 9.60 6.71
C LYS A 20 6.21 9.53 7.02
N TYR A 21 5.68 8.32 7.14
CA TYR A 21 4.27 8.05 7.45
C TYR A 21 4.15 7.32 8.78
N TYR A 22 3.43 7.90 9.73
CA TYR A 22 3.29 7.36 11.08
C TYR A 22 1.84 7.04 11.39
N ASN A 23 1.63 6.04 12.24
CA ASN A 23 0.33 5.78 12.82
C ASN A 23 0.03 6.81 13.91
N ASN A 24 -1.22 7.27 14.00
CA ASN A 24 -1.66 8.18 15.04
C ASN A 24 -2.05 7.37 16.30
N PHE A 25 -1.06 6.86 17.02
CA PHE A 25 -1.27 6.04 18.22
C PHE A 25 -2.05 6.78 19.32
N GLY A 26 -1.90 8.10 19.43
CA GLY A 26 -2.64 8.93 20.40
C GLY A 26 -4.15 9.06 20.14
N GLN A 27 -4.66 8.56 19.01
CA GLN A 27 -6.09 8.59 18.66
C GLN A 27 -6.66 7.20 18.36
N ASN A 28 -6.00 6.11 18.81
CA ASN A 28 -6.38 4.72 18.51
C ASN A 28 -6.54 4.42 17.01
N SER A 29 -5.82 5.16 16.15
CA SER A 29 -5.96 5.05 14.69
C SER A 29 -4.84 4.19 14.08
N TRP A 30 -4.95 2.88 14.33
CA TRP A 30 -4.10 1.86 13.73
C TRP A 30 -4.36 1.78 12.21
N GLY A 31 -3.29 1.76 11.40
CA GLY A 31 -3.37 1.68 9.94
C GLY A 31 -3.43 3.02 9.19
N ASP A 32 -3.37 4.16 9.88
CA ASP A 32 -3.36 5.49 9.26
C ASP A 32 -2.08 5.80 8.49
N GLY A 33 -0.94 5.35 9.00
CA GLY A 33 0.35 5.52 8.32
C GLY A 33 0.33 4.82 6.96
N GLU A 34 -0.08 3.55 6.94
CA GLU A 34 -0.22 2.76 5.71
C GLU A 34 -1.28 3.35 4.77
N SER A 35 -2.41 3.81 5.33
CA SER A 35 -3.48 4.48 4.58
C SER A 35 -2.95 5.70 3.80
N GLN A 36 -2.17 6.56 4.45
CA GLN A 36 -1.58 7.74 3.82
C GLN A 36 -0.48 7.37 2.83
N PHE A 37 0.35 6.39 3.17
CA PHE A 37 1.38 5.86 2.28
C PHE A 37 0.77 5.35 0.97
N LEU A 38 -0.20 4.44 1.06
CA LEU A 38 -0.92 3.88 -0.09
C LEU A 38 -1.66 4.96 -0.90
N HIS A 39 -2.17 6.00 -0.25
CA HIS A 39 -2.77 7.13 -0.96
C HIS A 39 -1.76 7.83 -1.88
N ASN A 40 -0.54 8.06 -1.40
CA ASN A 40 0.50 8.72 -2.19
C ASN A 40 1.08 7.81 -3.27
N VAL A 41 1.29 6.52 -2.97
CA VAL A 41 1.69 5.52 -3.99
C VAL A 41 0.65 5.45 -5.11
N LYS A 42 -0.64 5.40 -4.77
CA LYS A 42 -1.74 5.43 -5.74
C LYS A 42 -1.69 6.68 -6.61
N LYS A 43 -1.48 7.86 -6.03
CA LYS A 43 -1.38 9.12 -6.81
C LYS A 43 -0.21 9.08 -7.79
N ALA A 44 0.96 8.60 -7.35
CA ALA A 44 2.13 8.48 -8.20
C ALA A 44 1.92 7.48 -9.34
N LEU A 45 1.37 6.30 -9.06
CA LEU A 45 1.05 5.30 -10.09
C LEU A 45 -0.03 5.79 -11.05
N ASN A 46 -1.06 6.49 -10.56
CA ASN A 46 -2.09 7.04 -11.44
C ASN A 46 -1.53 8.14 -12.37
N ALA A 47 -0.55 8.92 -11.92
CA ALA A 47 0.15 9.87 -12.77
C ALA A 47 1.00 9.19 -13.87
N LEU A 48 1.39 7.93 -13.67
CA LEU A 48 2.06 7.09 -14.66
C LEU A 48 1.07 6.36 -15.61
N GLY A 49 -0.24 6.63 -15.50
CA GLY A 49 -1.27 6.08 -16.40
C GLY A 49 -2.01 4.84 -15.87
N TYR A 50 -1.73 4.40 -14.64
CA TYR A 50 -2.55 3.37 -13.99
C TYR A 50 -3.90 3.93 -13.50
N ASP A 51 -4.93 3.09 -13.36
CA ASP A 51 -6.23 3.48 -12.77
C ASP A 51 -6.47 2.67 -11.49
N LEU A 52 -5.80 3.08 -10.43
CA LEU A 52 -5.87 2.43 -9.12
C LEU A 52 -6.86 3.12 -8.19
N ILE A 53 -7.59 2.31 -7.43
CA ILE A 53 -8.40 2.71 -6.28
C ILE A 53 -7.84 2.06 -5.00
N LYS A 54 -8.00 2.73 -3.87
CA LYS A 54 -7.64 2.14 -2.56
C LYS A 54 -8.85 1.44 -1.96
N LYS A 55 -8.65 0.26 -1.38
CA LYS A 55 -9.69 -0.57 -0.77
C LYS A 55 -9.22 -1.07 0.60
N ARG A 56 -10.18 -1.35 1.48
CA ARG A 56 -9.94 -2.16 2.69
C ARG A 56 -10.12 -3.63 2.33
N MET A 57 -9.29 -4.51 2.89
CA MET A 57 -9.44 -5.95 2.72
C MET A 57 -10.64 -6.42 3.55
N HIS A 58 -11.83 -6.35 2.97
CA HIS A 58 -12.99 -7.06 3.47
C HIS A 58 -13.28 -8.16 2.46
N LYS A 59 -12.62 -9.32 2.65
CA LYS A 59 -12.77 -10.49 1.77
C LYS A 59 -13.88 -11.36 2.37
N ASP A 60 -15.09 -11.19 1.88
CA ASP A 60 -16.17 -12.20 1.99
C ASP A 60 -16.47 -12.75 3.40
N GLY A 61 -16.51 -11.87 4.42
CA GLY A 61 -16.99 -12.25 5.77
C GLY A 61 -16.05 -13.15 6.57
N HIS A 62 -14.82 -13.37 6.10
CA HIS A 62 -13.77 -14.00 6.90
C HIS A 62 -12.93 -12.90 7.54
N LEU A 63 -12.61 -13.07 8.83
CA LEU A 63 -11.93 -12.12 9.71
C LEU A 63 -10.55 -11.71 9.17
N VAL A 64 -10.52 -10.80 8.21
CA VAL A 64 -9.34 -10.01 7.84
C VAL A 64 -9.45 -8.71 8.62
N ASP A 65 -8.34 -8.25 9.21
CA ASP A 65 -8.29 -7.03 10.01
C ASP A 65 -8.94 -5.85 9.24
N ASP A 66 -9.91 -5.18 9.89
CA ASP A 66 -10.65 -4.02 9.37
C ASP A 66 -9.74 -2.88 8.85
N LYS A 67 -8.48 -2.88 9.25
CA LYS A 67 -7.48 -1.86 8.93
C LYS A 67 -6.57 -2.22 7.77
N GLN A 68 -6.56 -3.48 7.31
CA GLN A 68 -5.76 -3.87 6.14
C GLN A 68 -6.24 -3.16 4.88
N GLN A 69 -5.30 -2.58 4.15
CA GLN A 69 -5.56 -1.80 2.96
C GLN A 69 -4.71 -2.27 1.78
N TYR A 70 -5.25 -2.09 0.59
CA TYR A 70 -4.59 -2.48 -0.64
C TYR A 70 -5.00 -1.54 -1.78
N LEU A 71 -4.23 -1.53 -2.86
CA LEU A 71 -4.61 -0.85 -4.11
C LEU A 71 -5.16 -1.88 -5.09
N ARG A 72 -6.20 -1.51 -5.82
CA ARG A 72 -6.81 -2.37 -6.84
C ARG A 72 -6.96 -1.58 -8.12
N ASP A 73 -6.66 -2.22 -9.24
CA ASP A 73 -7.06 -1.69 -10.55
C ASP A 73 -8.59 -1.56 -10.62
N ARG A 74 -9.10 -0.43 -11.13
CA ARG A 74 -10.54 -0.16 -11.17
C ARG A 74 -11.30 -1.24 -11.94
N LYS A 75 -10.74 -1.72 -13.05
CA LYS A 75 -11.27 -2.80 -13.89
C LYS A 75 -11.07 -4.20 -13.28
N ARG A 76 -10.54 -4.28 -12.04
CA ARG A 76 -10.24 -5.51 -11.29
C ARG A 76 -9.38 -6.49 -12.10
N ARG A 77 -8.37 -5.97 -12.79
CA ARG A 77 -7.34 -6.80 -13.45
C ARG A 77 -6.29 -7.31 -12.47
N PHE A 78 -5.91 -6.48 -11.50
CA PHE A 78 -4.91 -6.82 -10.49
C PHE A 78 -5.09 -6.01 -9.20
N CYS A 79 -4.39 -6.41 -8.15
CA CYS A 79 -4.22 -5.65 -6.92
C CYS A 79 -2.77 -5.58 -6.45
N LEU A 80 -2.49 -4.59 -5.61
CA LEU A 80 -1.21 -4.34 -4.94
C LEU A 80 -1.42 -4.41 -3.43
N TYR A 81 -0.68 -5.28 -2.73
CA TYR A 81 -0.90 -5.51 -1.31
C TYR A 81 0.41 -5.76 -0.54
N ASN A 82 0.32 -5.67 0.79
CA ASN A 82 1.36 -6.07 1.73
C ASN A 82 1.24 -7.58 2.01
N ASP A 83 2.26 -8.37 1.64
CA ASP A 83 2.27 -9.82 1.85
C ASP A 83 2.73 -10.25 3.26
N HIS A 84 3.20 -9.31 4.08
CA HIS A 84 3.71 -9.56 5.43
C HIS A 84 3.12 -8.59 6.47
N TRP A 85 1.87 -8.17 6.25
CA TRP A 85 1.13 -7.24 7.11
C TRP A 85 1.09 -7.64 8.59
N ALA A 86 1.15 -8.94 8.88
CA ALA A 86 1.14 -9.45 10.26
C ALA A 86 2.45 -9.18 11.02
N ILE A 87 3.52 -8.82 10.29
CA ILE A 87 4.84 -8.51 10.85
C ILE A 87 5.05 -7.00 10.86
N ASN A 88 4.77 -6.33 9.74
CA ASN A 88 4.97 -4.89 9.60
C ASN A 88 4.04 -4.24 8.56
N GLY A 89 3.75 -2.94 8.75
CA GLY A 89 3.03 -2.12 7.80
C GLY A 89 3.94 -1.54 6.71
N LEU A 90 3.42 -1.36 5.50
CA LEU A 90 4.21 -0.82 4.38
C LEU A 90 4.78 0.58 4.67
N ASN A 91 4.09 1.36 5.50
CA ASN A 91 4.57 2.67 5.92
C ASN A 91 5.88 2.58 6.71
N GLU A 92 6.04 1.56 7.55
CA GLU A 92 7.23 1.38 8.37
C GLU A 92 8.40 0.91 7.52
N ASP A 93 8.19 -0.04 6.61
CA ASP A 93 9.22 -0.46 5.65
C ASP A 93 9.68 0.70 4.77
N PHE A 94 8.74 1.49 4.25
CA PHE A 94 9.06 2.70 3.51
C PHE A 94 9.87 3.69 4.36
N ASN A 95 9.48 3.92 5.61
CA ASN A 95 10.23 4.80 6.52
C ASN A 95 11.65 4.30 6.77
N ASN A 96 11.85 2.99 6.77
CA ASN A 96 13.14 2.30 6.90
C ASN A 96 13.95 2.26 5.60
N GLY A 97 13.36 2.62 4.47
CA GLY A 97 14.05 2.89 3.21
C GLY A 97 13.34 2.38 1.97
N LYS A 98 12.57 1.29 2.07
CA LYS A 98 11.86 0.71 0.92
C LYS A 98 10.66 -0.10 1.37
N ALA A 99 9.56 -0.01 0.63
CA ALA A 99 8.41 -0.88 0.76
C ALA A 99 8.21 -1.69 -0.53
N ILE A 100 7.76 -2.93 -0.41
CA ILE A 100 7.47 -3.81 -1.54
C ILE A 100 5.99 -4.17 -1.49
N LEU A 101 5.27 -3.84 -2.56
CA LEU A 101 3.87 -4.23 -2.74
C LEU A 101 3.82 -5.38 -3.74
N ARG A 102 3.17 -6.49 -3.39
CA ARG A 102 2.97 -7.63 -4.30
C ARG A 102 1.86 -7.34 -5.29
N ILE A 103 2.06 -7.77 -6.54
CA ILE A 103 1.04 -7.72 -7.58
C ILE A 103 0.36 -9.08 -7.65
N GLU A 104 -0.97 -9.12 -7.49
CA GLU A 104 -1.79 -10.30 -7.74
C GLU A 104 -2.78 -10.02 -8.87
N THR A 105 -2.90 -10.92 -9.84
CA THR A 105 -3.95 -10.83 -10.87
C THR A 105 -5.29 -11.25 -10.27
N LEU A 106 -6.33 -10.47 -10.53
CA LEU A 106 -7.67 -10.80 -10.09
C LEU A 106 -8.41 -11.51 -11.23
N GLN A 107 -8.97 -12.69 -10.92
CA GLN A 107 -9.83 -13.46 -11.81
C GLN A 107 -11.28 -12.97 -11.75
#